data_AF-A0A1I2C408-F1
#
_entry.id   AF-A0A1I2C408-F1
#
_cell.length_a   1.000
_cell.length_b   1.000
_cell.length_c   1.000
_cell.angle_alpha   90.00
_cell.angle_beta   90.00
_cell.angle_gamma   90.00
#
_symmetry.space_group_name_H-M   'P 1'
#
loop_
_entity.id
_entity.type
_entity.pdbx_description
1 polymer ?
#
loop_
_entity_poly.entity_id
_entity_poly.type
_entity_poly.pdbx_seq_one_letter_code
_entity_poly.pdbx_strand_id
1 'polypeptide(L)'
;MQEELKRYHSILPIIFIPICLLILVTYGWAGYATLTERPGLNGSYYLYYNLSMVQFYIYEFIVAFIALALIIAQISYSIKKSPQYLTITFWSFAVFIALVIVCEIYLESRLTGKG
;
A
#
# COMPACT_ATOMS: atom_id res chain seq x y z
N MET A 1 -16.82 30.74 2.79
CA MET A 1 -17.76 29.62 3.00
C MET A 1 -16.99 28.55 3.78
N GLN A 2 -17.15 28.49 5.11
CA GLN A 2 -16.56 27.40 5.90
C GLN A 2 -17.40 26.16 5.63
N GLU A 3 -16.93 25.26 4.76
CA GLU A 3 -17.52 23.94 4.68
C GLU A 3 -17.29 23.24 6.02
N GLU A 4 -18.36 23.08 6.79
CA GLU A 4 -18.31 22.28 8.01
C GLU A 4 -17.78 20.89 7.66
N LEU A 5 -16.72 20.50 8.36
CA LEU A 5 -16.07 19.20 8.20
C LEU A 5 -17.10 18.12 8.57
N LYS A 6 -17.70 17.46 7.56
CA LYS A 6 -18.67 16.39 7.78
C LYS A 6 -18.04 15.31 8.67
N ARG A 7 -18.79 14.73 9.60
CA ARG A 7 -18.30 13.69 10.53
C ARG A 7 -17.54 12.55 9.83
N TYR A 8 -17.91 12.23 8.59
CA TYR A 8 -17.21 11.25 7.76
C TYR A 8 -15.73 11.59 7.56
N HIS A 9 -15.35 12.86 7.35
CA HIS A 9 -13.95 13.28 7.19
C HIS A 9 -13.09 13.03 8.43
N SER A 10 -13.69 12.92 9.62
CA SER A 10 -12.97 12.60 10.85
C SER A 10 -12.83 11.09 11.09
N ILE A 11 -13.75 10.28 10.55
CA ILE A 11 -13.76 8.83 10.74
C ILE A 11 -12.91 8.12 9.68
N LEU A 12 -12.88 8.64 8.45
CA LEU A 12 -12.14 8.04 7.34
C LEU A 12 -10.64 7.85 7.64
N PRO A 13 -9.89 8.83 8.19
CA PRO A 13 -8.47 8.64 8.51
C PRO A 13 -8.23 7.55 9.56
N ILE A 14 -9.16 7.39 10.52
CA ILE A 14 -9.07 6.38 11.58
C ILE A 14 -9.09 4.96 11.01
N ILE A 15 -9.77 4.76 9.87
CA ILE A 15 -9.86 3.45 9.21
C ILE A 15 -8.71 3.27 8.21
N PHE A 16 -8.40 4.31 7.42
CA PHE A 16 -7.41 4.18 6.35
C PHE A 16 -5.97 4.16 6.82
N ILE A 17 -5.62 4.93 7.86
CA ILE A 17 -4.26 4.92 8.39
C ILE A 17 -3.84 3.51 8.83
N PRO A 18 -4.65 2.75 9.60
CA PRO A 18 -4.34 1.35 9.91
C PRO A 18 -4.17 0.46 8.68
N ILE A 19 -5.03 0.61 7.66
CA ILE A 19 -4.93 -0.20 6.44
C ILE A 19 -3.64 0.11 5.68
N CYS A 20 -3.32 1.39 5.47
CA CYS A 20 -2.06 1.79 4.87
C CYS A 20 -0.85 1.31 5.68
N LEU A 21 -0.96 1.31 7.02
CA LEU A 21 0.11 0.86 7.91
C LEU A 21 0.32 -0.65 7.80
N LEU A 22 -0.76 -1.43 7.68
CA LEU A 22 -0.67 -2.86 7.39
C LEU A 22 0.00 -3.10 6.03
N ILE A 23 -0.38 -2.37 4.99
CA ILE A 23 0.26 -2.46 3.66
C ILE A 23 1.75 -2.10 3.76
N LEU A 24 2.08 -0.99 4.42
CA LEU A 24 3.47 -0.54 4.60
C LEU A 24 4.32 -1.61 5.29
N VAL A 25 3.82 -2.20 6.38
CA VAL A 25 4.56 -3.21 7.15
C VAL A 25 4.68 -4.51 6.36
N THR A 26 3.61 -4.98 5.72
CA THR A 26 3.61 -6.25 4.98
C THR A 26 4.52 -6.18 3.76
N TYR A 27 4.30 -5.21 2.87
CA TYR A 27 5.11 -5.04 1.66
C TYR A 27 6.54 -4.59 1.99
N GLY A 28 6.71 -3.68 2.97
CA GLY A 28 8.03 -3.25 3.43
C GLY A 28 8.85 -4.41 4.01
N TRP A 29 8.22 -5.31 4.77
CA TRP A 29 8.88 -6.49 5.31
C TRP A 29 9.20 -7.51 4.23
N ALA A 30 8.30 -7.76 3.26
CA ALA A 30 8.56 -8.67 2.15
C ALA A 30 9.70 -8.16 1.26
N GLY A 31 9.71 -6.87 0.93
CA GLY A 31 10.80 -6.23 0.20
C GLY A 31 12.14 -6.30 0.95
N TYR A 32 12.15 -6.02 2.25
CA TYR A 32 13.34 -6.12 3.08
C TYR A 32 13.85 -7.55 3.23
N ALA A 33 12.95 -8.52 3.49
CA ALA A 33 13.30 -9.93 3.61
C ALA A 33 13.86 -10.48 2.30
N THR A 34 13.29 -10.07 1.17
CA THR A 34 13.83 -10.42 -0.16
C THR A 34 15.19 -9.79 -0.35
N LEU A 35 15.35 -8.47 -0.17
CA LEU A 35 16.62 -7.76 -0.36
C LEU A 35 17.77 -8.33 0.49
N THR A 36 17.46 -8.79 1.71
CA THR A 36 18.46 -9.35 2.65
C THR A 36 18.58 -10.87 2.58
N GLU A 37 17.97 -11.51 1.57
CA GLU A 37 17.99 -12.96 1.36
C GLU A 37 17.57 -13.75 2.62
N ARG A 38 16.66 -13.19 3.42
CA ARG A 38 16.23 -13.84 4.65
C ARG A 38 15.45 -15.11 4.33
N PRO A 39 15.79 -16.24 4.99
CA PRO A 39 15.06 -17.49 4.79
C PRO A 39 13.62 -17.35 5.28
N GLY A 40 12.67 -17.84 4.48
CA GLY A 40 11.25 -17.84 4.82
C GLY A 40 10.34 -17.49 3.65
N LEU A 41 9.03 -17.70 3.85
CA LEU A 41 7.97 -17.51 2.85
C LEU A 41 8.02 -16.12 2.21
N ASN A 42 8.14 -15.05 3.01
CA ASN A 42 8.10 -13.67 2.52
C ASN A 42 9.35 -13.27 1.72
N GLY A 43 10.53 -13.84 2.02
CA GLY A 43 11.77 -13.56 1.29
C GLY A 43 11.91 -14.38 0.00
N SER A 44 11.13 -15.45 -0.14
CA SER A 44 11.13 -16.34 -1.31
C SER A 44 9.90 -16.18 -2.20
N TYR A 45 9.03 -15.20 -1.90
CA TYR A 45 7.74 -15.03 -2.58
C TYR A 45 7.90 -14.68 -4.07
N TYR A 46 9.02 -14.03 -4.43
CA TYR A 46 9.39 -13.73 -5.81
C TYR A 46 9.46 -14.98 -6.72
N LEU A 47 9.77 -16.15 -6.16
CA LEU A 47 9.82 -17.41 -6.89
C LEU A 47 8.42 -17.86 -7.36
N TYR A 48 7.39 -17.55 -6.58
CA TYR A 48 6.00 -17.89 -6.90
C TYR A 48 5.45 -16.97 -8.00
N TYR A 49 5.88 -15.71 -8.02
CA TYR A 49 5.53 -14.76 -9.07
C TYR A 49 6.40 -14.85 -10.33
N ASN A 50 7.37 -15.77 -10.36
CA ASN A 50 8.34 -15.94 -11.45
C ASN A 50 9.03 -14.61 -11.82
N LEU A 51 9.33 -13.80 -10.81
CA LEU A 51 10.04 -12.53 -10.93
C LEU A 51 11.50 -12.72 -10.55
N SER A 52 12.38 -11.83 -11.03
CA SER A 52 13.70 -11.73 -10.42
C SER A 52 13.59 -11.15 -9.01
N MET A 53 14.50 -11.54 -8.13
CA MET A 53 14.61 -10.98 -6.78
C MET A 53 14.61 -9.45 -6.79
N VAL A 54 15.30 -8.85 -7.77
CA VAL A 54 15.37 -7.39 -7.98
C VAL A 54 14.01 -6.80 -8.33
N GLN A 55 13.30 -7.40 -9.28
CA GLN A 55 11.97 -6.93 -9.67
C GLN A 55 10.99 -6.99 -8.50
N PHE A 56 11.06 -8.06 -7.71
CA PHE A 56 10.16 -8.26 -6.58
C PHE A 56 10.40 -7.24 -5.47
N TYR A 57 11.63 -7.09 -4.95
CA TYR A 57 11.84 -6.13 -3.85
C TYR A 57 11.59 -4.68 -4.29
N ILE A 58 11.84 -4.33 -5.56
CA ILE A 58 11.51 -2.99 -6.10
C ILE A 58 10.01 -2.77 -6.07
N TYR A 59 9.22 -3.74 -6.55
CA TYR A 59 7.76 -3.68 -6.51
C TYR A 59 7.25 -3.50 -5.07
N GLU A 60 7.70 -4.37 -4.16
CA GLU A 60 7.32 -4.35 -2.75
C GLU A 60 7.62 -2.98 -2.10
N PHE A 61 8.81 -2.43 -2.33
CA PHE A 61 9.15 -1.12 -1.80
C PHE A 61 8.36 0.03 -2.45
N ILE A 62 8.05 -0.05 -3.75
CA ILE A 62 7.19 0.97 -4.40
C ILE A 62 5.82 1.00 -3.72
N VAL A 63 5.20 -0.17 -3.50
CA VAL A 63 3.90 -0.26 -2.82
C VAL A 63 4.01 0.29 -1.40
N ALA A 64 5.05 -0.10 -0.66
CA ALA A 64 5.30 0.38 0.70
C ALA A 64 5.50 1.92 0.75
N PHE A 65 6.29 2.50 -0.16
CA PHE A 65 6.52 3.94 -0.21
C PHE A 65 5.27 4.73 -0.56
N ILE A 66 4.43 4.24 -1.47
CA ILE A 66 3.15 4.88 -1.79
C ILE A 66 2.22 4.84 -0.57
N ALA A 67 2.14 3.70 0.14
CA ALA A 67 1.37 3.59 1.36
C ALA A 67 1.87 4.58 2.45
N LEU A 68 3.18 4.72 2.62
CA LEU A 68 3.78 5.71 3.53
C LEU A 68 3.42 7.15 3.14
N ALA A 69 3.51 7.49 1.86
CA ALA A 69 3.14 8.82 1.36
C ALA A 69 1.66 9.13 1.62
N LEU A 70 0.77 8.16 1.43
CA LEU A 70 -0.66 8.30 1.72
C LEU A 70 -0.93 8.50 3.22
N ILE A 71 -0.21 7.80 4.12
CA ILE A 71 -0.29 8.02 5.57
C ILE A 71 0.11 9.45 5.91
N ILE A 72 1.28 9.89 5.44
CA ILE A 72 1.81 11.24 5.72
C ILE A 72 0.83 12.31 5.21
N ALA A 73 0.28 12.13 4.01
CA ALA A 73 -0.70 13.03 3.42
C ALA A 73 -1.99 13.09 4.25
N GLN A 74 -2.56 11.93 4.63
CA GLN A 74 -3.77 11.87 5.45
C GLN A 74 -3.59 12.52 6.82
N ILE A 75 -2.46 12.28 7.50
CA ILE A 75 -2.15 12.93 8.78
C ILE A 75 -2.02 14.45 8.59
N SER A 76 -1.25 14.89 7.60
CA SER A 76 -1.01 16.32 7.33
C SER A 76 -2.29 17.08 7.00
N TYR A 77 -3.17 16.50 6.18
CA TYR A 77 -4.45 17.13 5.81
C TYR A 77 -5.52 17.04 6.91
N SER A 78 -5.47 16.00 7.75
CA SER A 78 -6.31 15.91 8.95
C SER A 78 -5.98 17.03 9.94
N ILE A 79 -4.69 17.32 10.15
CA ILE A 79 -4.25 18.44 11.01
C ILE A 79 -4.68 19.79 10.42
N LYS A 80 -4.51 19.97 9.10
CA LYS A 80 -4.90 21.22 8.40
C LYS A 80 -6.42 21.41 8.25
N LYS A 81 -7.24 20.41 8.62
CA LYS A 81 -8.71 20.41 8.50
C LYS A 81 -9.22 20.84 7.11
N SER A 82 -8.52 20.46 6.05
CA SER A 82 -8.92 20.83 4.69
C SER A 82 -9.75 19.73 4.03
N PRO A 83 -11.08 19.89 3.88
CA PRO A 83 -11.97 18.83 3.41
C PRO A 83 -11.67 18.40 1.97
N GLN A 84 -11.27 19.33 1.10
CA GLN A 84 -10.95 19.05 -0.30
C GLN A 84 -9.75 18.10 -0.44
N TYR A 85 -8.65 18.35 0.28
CA TYR A 85 -7.47 17.48 0.23
C TYR A 85 -7.68 16.12 0.91
N LEU A 86 -8.54 16.05 1.93
CA LEU A 86 -8.97 14.78 2.52
C LEU A 86 -9.77 13.93 1.53
N THR A 87 -10.65 14.53 0.74
CA THR A 87 -11.39 13.80 -0.31
C THR A 87 -10.47 13.35 -1.45
N ILE A 88 -9.48 14.15 -1.85
CA ILE A 88 -8.50 13.74 -2.86
C ILE A 88 -7.67 12.56 -2.35
N THR A 89 -7.14 12.63 -1.13
CA THR A 89 -6.35 11.52 -0.57
C THR A 89 -7.17 10.23 -0.41
N PHE A 90 -8.47 10.34 -0.13
CA PHE A 90 -9.39 9.20 -0.16
C PHE A 90 -9.47 8.55 -1.55
N TRP A 91 -9.68 9.34 -2.60
CA TRP A 91 -9.72 8.81 -3.97
C TRP A 91 -8.38 8.22 -4.40
N SER A 92 -7.26 8.89 -4.06
CA SER A 92 -5.92 8.35 -4.32
C SER A 92 -5.70 7.00 -3.62
N PHE A 93 -6.18 6.86 -2.38
CA PHE A 93 -6.13 5.60 -1.65
C PHE A 93 -6.98 4.50 -2.31
N ALA A 94 -8.21 4.82 -2.72
CA ALA A 94 -9.08 3.86 -3.39
C ALA A 94 -8.48 3.36 -4.72
N VAL A 95 -7.91 4.27 -5.52
CA VAL A 95 -7.19 3.93 -6.75
C VAL A 95 -5.95 3.09 -6.44
N PHE A 96 -5.20 3.45 -5.41
CA PHE A 96 -4.02 2.69 -5.00
C PHE A 96 -4.37 1.25 -4.60
N ILE A 97 -5.40 1.04 -3.77
CA ILE A 97 -5.86 -0.31 -3.41
C ILE A 97 -6.32 -1.08 -4.65
N ALA A 98 -7.11 -0.45 -5.53
CA ALA A 98 -7.57 -1.11 -6.74
C ALA A 98 -6.39 -1.54 -7.63
N LEU A 99 -5.37 -0.69 -7.77
CA LEU A 99 -4.15 -1.02 -8.51
C LEU A 99 -3.37 -2.15 -7.86
N VAL A 100 -3.19 -2.13 -6.53
CA VAL A 100 -2.50 -3.20 -5.81
C VAL A 100 -3.24 -4.52 -6.00
N ILE A 101 -4.57 -4.55 -5.84
CA ILE A 101 -5.37 -5.77 -6.07
C ILE A 101 -5.22 -6.27 -7.51
N VAL A 102 -5.30 -5.39 -8.50
CA VAL A 102 -5.13 -5.78 -9.92
C VAL A 102 -3.72 -6.32 -10.18
N CYS A 103 -2.69 -5.71 -9.58
CA CYS A 103 -1.31 -6.19 -9.69
C CYS A 103 -1.13 -7.55 -9.02
N GLU A 104 -1.64 -7.74 -7.80
CA GLU A 104 -1.59 -9.03 -7.11
C GLU A 104 -2.32 -10.12 -7.89
N ILE A 105 -3.54 -9.84 -8.38
CA ILE A 105 -4.28 -10.78 -9.24
C ILE A 105 -3.49 -11.10 -10.52
N TYR A 106 -2.84 -10.10 -11.13
CA TYR A 106 -2.02 -10.32 -12.32
C TYR A 106 -0.80 -11.21 -12.02
N LEU A 107 -0.11 -10.95 -10.90
CA LEU A 107 1.04 -11.74 -10.46
C LEU A 107 0.64 -13.18 -10.07
N GLU A 108 -0.48 -13.33 -9.36
CA GLU A 108 -1.06 -14.64 -9.03
C GLU A 108 -1.60 -15.36 -10.27
N SER A 109 -2.19 -14.67 -11.26
CA SER A 109 -2.63 -15.31 -12.51
C SER A 109 -1.47 -15.85 -13.34
N ARG A 110 -0.27 -15.31 -13.12
CA ARG A 110 1.00 -15.81 -13.64
C ARG A 110 1.60 -16.95 -12.83
N LEU A 111 0.89 -17.48 -11.81
CA LEU A 111 1.19 -18.77 -11.16
C LEU A 111 1.09 -19.89 -12.21
N THR A 112 2.14 -20.04 -13.01
CA THR A 112 2.44 -21.30 -13.67
C THR A 112 2.73 -22.30 -12.55
N GLY A 113 1.74 -23.16 -12.28
CA GLY A 113 1.82 -24.17 -11.24
C GLY A 113 3.14 -24.93 -11.30
N LYS A 114 3.81 -25.01 -10.15
CA LYS A 114 4.87 -25.99 -9.92
C LYS A 114 4.35 -26.97 -8.88
N GLY A 115 3.58 -27.93 -9.39
CA GLY A 115 3.69 -29.30 -8.90
C GLY A 115 5.01 -29.89 -9.36
#